data_AF-A0A2T1E712-F1
#
_entry.id   AF-A0A2T1E712-F1
#
_cell.length_a   1.000
_cell.length_b   1.000
_cell.length_c   1.000
_cell.angle_alpha   90.00
_cell.angle_beta   90.00
_cell.angle_gamma   90.00
#
_symmetry.space_group_name_H-M   'P 1'
#
loop_
_entity.id
_entity.type
_entity.pdbx_description
1 polymer ?
#
loop_
_entity_poly.entity_id
_entity_poly.type
_entity_poly.pdbx_seq_one_letter_code
_entity_poly.pdbx_strand_id
1 'polypeptide(L)'
;MNNNAKNQLLELLQNLGCNNCINFKFICLTPNLYRSTIIIEFPNGQVICENVENESKSEANLLVAQHIFDRILSNYPEFLVNWDEINIEAQAGDALIKLSVYLSNQSKNSHDKSKQLQQLESDSNLAKVFDRCKAQGNLELAIWGTNLSEKRKATLVEALLWRRFSKQVFTTNAPMELEILLSTLQS
;
A
#
# COMPACT_ATOMS: atom_id res chain seq x y z
N MET A 1 -18.56 -9.12 -14.16
CA MET A 1 -17.72 -8.40 -15.14
C MET A 1 -16.47 -9.24 -15.35
N ASN A 2 -16.25 -9.82 -16.54
CA ASN A 2 -15.00 -10.51 -16.85
C ASN A 2 -13.92 -9.44 -17.00
N ASN A 3 -13.25 -9.08 -15.90
CA ASN A 3 -12.11 -8.18 -15.97
C ASN A 3 -10.99 -8.92 -16.71
N ASN A 4 -10.65 -8.46 -17.92
CA ASN A 4 -9.50 -8.99 -18.62
C ASN A 4 -8.22 -8.69 -17.82
N ALA A 5 -7.19 -9.53 -17.96
CA ALA A 5 -5.94 -9.40 -17.21
C ALA A 5 -5.26 -8.03 -17.34
N LYS A 6 -5.46 -7.36 -18.49
CA LYS A 6 -4.94 -6.00 -18.69
C LYS A 6 -5.57 -5.00 -17.72
N ASN A 7 -6.88 -5.04 -17.52
CA ASN A 7 -7.55 -4.17 -16.55
C ASN A 7 -7.11 -4.48 -15.13
N GLN A 8 -6.96 -5.77 -14.78
CA GLN A 8 -6.49 -6.18 -13.45
C GLN A 8 -5.06 -5.69 -13.18
N LEU A 9 -4.17 -5.76 -14.18
CA LEU A 9 -2.82 -5.21 -14.08
C LEU A 9 -2.84 -3.69 -13.86
N LEU A 10 -3.65 -2.96 -14.61
CA LEU A 10 -3.76 -1.51 -14.46
C LEU A 10 -4.31 -1.12 -13.08
N GLU A 11 -5.31 -1.85 -12.59
CA GLU A 11 -5.88 -1.65 -11.26
C GLU A 11 -4.84 -1.94 -10.15
N LEU A 12 -4.07 -3.01 -10.28
CA LEU A 12 -2.97 -3.34 -9.36
C LEU A 12 -1.95 -2.20 -9.31
N LEU A 13 -1.49 -1.71 -10.47
CA LEU A 13 -0.53 -0.61 -10.54
C LEU A 13 -1.09 0.69 -9.99
N GLN A 14 -2.38 0.96 -10.22
CA GLN A 14 -3.07 2.10 -9.63
C GLN A 14 -3.18 2.00 -8.12
N ASN A 15 -3.43 0.80 -7.58
CA ASN A 15 -3.46 0.57 -6.14
C ASN A 15 -2.09 0.77 -5.48
N LEU A 16 -1.01 0.45 -6.19
CA LEU A 16 0.35 0.79 -5.77
C LEU A 16 0.71 2.27 -5.96
N GLY A 17 -0.09 3.07 -6.67
CA GLY A 17 0.26 4.45 -7.02
C GLY A 17 1.33 4.56 -8.12
N CYS A 18 1.41 3.55 -8.99
CA CYS A 18 2.43 3.31 -10.01
C CYS A 18 1.88 3.40 -11.44
N ASN A 19 1.06 4.41 -11.73
CA ASN A 19 0.30 4.48 -12.99
C ASN A 19 1.16 4.47 -14.27
N ASN A 20 2.41 4.94 -14.18
CA ASN A 20 3.33 5.08 -15.32
C ASN A 20 4.38 3.96 -15.38
N CYS A 21 4.21 2.92 -14.59
CA CYS A 21 5.22 1.87 -14.40
C CYS A 21 5.16 0.79 -15.48
N ILE A 22 4.17 0.84 -16.37
CA ILE A 22 3.93 -0.16 -17.40
C ILE A 22 4.19 0.41 -18.80
N ASN A 23 4.93 -0.35 -19.60
CA ASN A 23 5.21 -0.04 -21.00
C ASN A 23 4.76 -1.20 -21.88
N PHE A 24 3.88 -0.90 -22.84
CA PHE A 24 3.40 -1.83 -23.84
C PHE A 24 4.15 -1.60 -25.15
N LYS A 25 4.83 -2.64 -25.65
CA LYS A 25 5.50 -2.64 -26.94
C LYS A 25 4.86 -3.69 -27.85
N PHE A 26 4.86 -3.40 -29.14
CA PHE A 26 4.24 -4.25 -30.14
C PHE A 26 5.06 -4.25 -31.43
N ILE A 27 5.24 -5.43 -32.02
CA ILE A 27 5.98 -5.62 -33.26
C ILE A 27 5.23 -6.61 -34.15
N CYS A 28 5.06 -6.27 -35.43
CA CYS A 28 4.62 -7.21 -36.47
C CYS A 28 5.86 -7.95 -36.99
N LEU A 29 5.93 -9.26 -36.79
CA LEU A 29 7.07 -10.10 -37.20
C LEU A 29 6.89 -10.57 -38.65
N THR A 30 5.67 -11.04 -38.97
CA THR A 30 5.26 -11.45 -40.32
C THR A 30 3.79 -11.06 -40.53
N PRO A 31 3.22 -11.14 -41.76
CA PRO A 31 1.84 -10.75 -42.00
C PRO A 31 0.79 -11.39 -41.07
N ASN A 32 1.08 -12.59 -40.55
CA ASN A 32 0.21 -13.35 -39.66
C ASN A 32 0.88 -13.67 -38.32
N LEU A 33 1.88 -12.90 -37.89
CA LEU A 33 2.54 -13.13 -36.59
C LEU A 33 2.91 -11.82 -35.94
N TYR A 34 2.43 -11.64 -34.73
CA TYR A 34 2.65 -10.46 -33.93
C TYR A 34 3.28 -10.81 -32.60
N ARG A 35 4.19 -9.96 -32.12
CA ARG A 35 4.77 -10.03 -30.78
C ARG A 35 4.31 -8.85 -29.95
N SER A 36 3.73 -9.15 -28.80
CA SER A 36 3.42 -8.16 -27.76
C SER A 36 4.38 -8.33 -26.60
N THR A 37 4.90 -7.22 -26.09
CA THR A 37 5.80 -7.20 -24.93
C THR A 37 5.26 -6.21 -23.92
N ILE A 38 5.25 -6.61 -22.66
CA ILE A 38 4.94 -5.71 -21.55
C ILE A 38 6.15 -5.69 -20.62
N ILE A 39 6.56 -4.49 -20.22
CA ILE A 39 7.59 -4.25 -19.21
C ILE A 39 6.94 -3.46 -18.07
N ILE A 40 7.08 -3.95 -16.84
CA ILE A 40 6.65 -3.25 -15.62
C ILE A 40 7.90 -2.98 -14.78
N GLU A 41 8.13 -1.72 -14.42
CA GLU A 41 9.17 -1.29 -13.48
C GLU A 41 8.53 -0.76 -12.20
N PHE A 42 8.64 -1.51 -11.11
CA PHE A 42 8.05 -1.17 -9.82
C PHE A 42 8.86 -0.11 -9.07
N PRO A 43 8.25 0.61 -8.10
CA PRO A 43 8.93 1.69 -7.37
C PRO A 43 10.11 1.24 -6.52
N ASN A 44 10.17 -0.05 -6.20
CA ASN A 44 11.29 -0.67 -5.50
C ASN A 44 12.44 -1.08 -6.44
N GLY A 45 12.33 -0.80 -7.74
CA GLY A 45 13.33 -1.12 -8.77
C GLY A 45 13.19 -2.52 -9.38
N GLN A 46 12.22 -3.35 -8.95
CA GLN A 46 11.98 -4.64 -9.59
C GLN A 46 11.39 -4.45 -10.99
N VAL A 47 11.88 -5.21 -11.96
CA VAL A 47 11.41 -5.18 -13.34
C VAL A 47 10.85 -6.54 -13.75
N ILE A 48 9.62 -6.56 -14.25
CA ILE A 48 9.00 -7.73 -14.86
C ILE A 48 8.86 -7.45 -16.36
N CYS A 49 9.37 -8.35 -17.20
CA CYS A 49 9.28 -8.26 -18.64
C CYS A 49 8.79 -9.59 -19.18
N GLU A 50 7.72 -9.56 -19.97
CA GLU A 50 7.20 -10.73 -20.68
C GLU A 50 6.89 -10.36 -22.13
N ASN A 51 6.96 -11.36 -22.99
CA ASN A 51 6.53 -11.23 -24.37
C ASN A 51 5.82 -12.50 -24.84
N VAL A 52 4.82 -12.31 -25.69
CA VAL A 52 4.04 -13.40 -26.29
C VAL A 52 3.86 -13.13 -27.76
N GLU A 53 3.94 -14.19 -28.55
CA GLU A 53 3.64 -14.17 -29.98
C GLU A 53 2.29 -14.82 -30.26
N ASN A 54 1.52 -14.24 -31.18
CA ASN A 54 0.26 -14.81 -31.64
C ASN A 54 -0.09 -14.29 -33.04
N GLU A 55 -0.89 -15.04 -33.78
CA GLU A 55 -1.40 -14.65 -35.10
C GLU A 55 -2.32 -13.43 -35.05
N SER A 56 -2.95 -13.16 -33.91
CA SER A 56 -3.75 -11.98 -33.64
C SER A 56 -3.04 -11.02 -32.71
N LYS A 57 -2.91 -9.75 -33.13
CA LYS A 57 -2.42 -8.65 -32.28
C LYS A 57 -3.20 -8.53 -30.97
N SER A 58 -4.52 -8.70 -31.04
CA SER A 58 -5.38 -8.55 -29.87
C SER A 58 -5.13 -9.68 -28.87
N GLU A 59 -5.00 -10.92 -29.38
CA GLU A 59 -4.73 -12.09 -28.55
C GLU A 59 -3.33 -12.06 -27.95
N ALA A 60 -2.30 -11.67 -28.73
CA ALA A 60 -0.94 -11.48 -28.21
C ALA A 60 -0.92 -10.52 -27.02
N ASN A 61 -1.66 -9.42 -27.09
CA ASN A 61 -1.79 -8.44 -26.00
C ASN A 61 -2.49 -9.00 -24.76
N LEU A 62 -3.56 -9.78 -24.94
CA LEU A 62 -4.28 -10.38 -23.82
C LEU A 62 -3.46 -11.46 -23.14
N LEU A 63 -2.79 -12.31 -23.92
CA LEU A 63 -1.96 -13.40 -23.42
C LEU A 63 -0.74 -12.88 -22.65
N VAL A 64 -0.02 -11.87 -23.17
CA VAL A 64 1.12 -11.30 -22.43
C VAL A 64 0.67 -10.61 -21.13
N ALA A 65 -0.50 -9.98 -21.11
CA ALA A 65 -1.07 -9.41 -19.89
C ALA A 65 -1.42 -10.51 -18.88
N GLN A 66 -2.03 -11.61 -19.33
CA GLN A 66 -2.33 -12.76 -18.48
C GLN A 66 -1.06 -13.37 -17.89
N HIS A 67 -0.03 -13.61 -18.71
CA HIS A 67 1.25 -14.17 -18.27
C HIS A 67 1.92 -13.31 -17.18
N ILE A 68 1.94 -11.98 -17.36
CA ILE A 68 2.47 -11.09 -16.32
C ILE A 68 1.64 -11.14 -15.06
N PHE A 69 0.31 -11.11 -15.18
CA PHE A 69 -0.57 -11.12 -14.02
C PHE A 69 -0.39 -12.41 -13.21
N ASP A 70 -0.35 -13.56 -13.87
CA ASP A 70 -0.11 -14.87 -13.23
C ASP A 70 1.28 -14.93 -12.58
N ARG A 71 2.29 -14.33 -13.21
CA ARG A 71 3.63 -14.21 -12.65
C ARG A 71 3.65 -13.33 -11.40
N ILE A 72 2.91 -12.22 -11.38
CA ILE A 72 2.76 -11.38 -10.18
C ILE A 72 2.07 -12.15 -9.06
N LEU A 73 0.95 -12.82 -9.37
CA LEU A 73 0.20 -13.62 -8.40
C LEU A 73 1.07 -14.70 -7.75
N SER A 74 1.94 -15.35 -8.53
CA SER A 74 2.72 -16.49 -8.07
C SER A 74 4.02 -16.07 -7.37
N ASN A 75 4.70 -15.04 -7.88
CA ASN A 75 6.09 -14.75 -7.51
C ASN A 75 6.26 -13.43 -6.74
N TYR A 76 5.26 -12.55 -6.75
CA TYR A 76 5.34 -11.23 -6.13
C TYR A 76 4.06 -10.88 -5.35
N PRO A 77 3.67 -11.70 -4.36
CA PRO A 77 2.46 -11.47 -3.58
C PRO A 77 2.45 -10.13 -2.83
N GLU A 78 3.62 -9.54 -2.55
CA GLU A 78 3.76 -8.22 -1.94
C GLU A 78 3.15 -7.07 -2.77
N PHE A 79 2.95 -7.27 -4.08
CA PHE A 79 2.29 -6.30 -4.95
C PHE A 79 0.76 -6.44 -4.97
N LEU A 80 0.22 -7.50 -4.38
CA LEU A 80 -1.21 -7.75 -4.25
C LEU A 80 -1.74 -6.98 -3.03
N VAL A 81 -2.02 -5.70 -3.25
CA VAL A 81 -2.48 -4.81 -2.19
C VAL A 81 -3.91 -5.14 -1.77
N ASN A 82 -4.09 -5.53 -0.50
CA ASN A 82 -5.40 -5.56 0.15
C ASN A 82 -5.60 -4.29 0.98
N TRP A 83 -6.35 -3.32 0.43
CA TRP A 83 -6.63 -2.06 1.12
C TRP A 83 -7.49 -2.23 2.37
N ASP A 84 -8.34 -3.26 2.44
CA ASP A 84 -9.20 -3.48 3.61
C ASP A 84 -8.37 -3.91 4.81
N GLU A 85 -7.42 -4.82 4.63
CA GLU A 85 -6.47 -5.21 5.68
C GLU A 85 -5.60 -4.02 6.13
N ILE A 86 -5.08 -3.23 5.17
CA ILE A 86 -4.31 -2.03 5.48
C ILE A 86 -5.14 -1.03 6.28
N ASN A 87 -6.43 -0.86 5.96
CA ASN A 87 -7.32 0.04 6.68
C ASN A 87 -7.55 -0.41 8.13
N ILE A 88 -7.66 -1.71 8.38
CA ILE A 88 -7.80 -2.25 9.75
C ILE A 88 -6.56 -1.91 10.57
N GLU A 89 -5.36 -2.15 10.02
CA GLU A 89 -4.10 -1.81 10.69
C GLU A 89 -3.94 -0.29 10.86
N ALA A 90 -4.39 0.50 9.88
CA ALA A 90 -4.36 1.95 9.96
C ALA A 90 -5.25 2.48 11.09
N GLN A 91 -6.46 1.96 11.27
CA GLN A 91 -7.32 2.34 12.39
C GLN A 91 -6.66 2.03 13.74
N ALA A 92 -5.98 0.89 13.85
CA ALA A 92 -5.22 0.54 15.05
C ALA A 92 -4.01 1.48 15.25
N GLY A 93 -3.34 1.86 14.16
CA GLY A 93 -2.24 2.83 14.15
C GLY A 93 -2.67 4.23 14.58
N ASP A 94 -3.80 4.71 14.08
CA ASP A 94 -4.44 5.97 14.47
C ASP A 94 -4.74 6.00 15.97
N ALA A 95 -5.33 4.92 16.51
CA ALA A 95 -5.54 4.78 17.95
C ALA A 95 -4.21 4.83 18.74
N LEU A 96 -3.14 4.23 18.22
CA LEU A 96 -1.80 4.31 18.80
C LEU A 96 -1.24 5.74 18.80
N ILE A 97 -1.41 6.50 17.72
CA ILE A 97 -1.00 7.91 17.65
C ILE A 97 -1.69 8.68 18.77
N LYS A 98 -3.01 8.55 18.90
CA LYS A 98 -3.81 9.20 19.95
C LYS A 98 -3.29 8.85 21.34
N LEU A 99 -3.14 7.56 21.62
CA LEU A 99 -2.62 7.08 22.90
C LEU A 99 -1.23 7.66 23.19
N SER A 100 -0.34 7.69 22.19
CA SER A 100 1.02 8.22 22.34
C SER A 100 1.04 9.69 22.73
N VAL A 101 0.16 10.52 22.14
CA VAL A 101 0.04 11.94 22.48
C VAL A 101 -0.53 12.09 23.89
N TYR A 102 -1.55 11.31 24.25
CA TYR A 102 -2.16 11.38 25.57
C TYR A 102 -1.28 10.86 26.71
N LEU A 103 -0.38 9.91 26.44
CA LEU A 103 0.57 9.40 27.42
C LEU A 103 1.92 10.14 27.42
N SER A 104 2.17 10.99 26.43
CA SER A 104 3.39 11.80 26.36
C SER A 104 3.53 12.76 27.55
N ASN A 105 4.76 12.90 28.05
CA ASN A 105 5.12 13.86 29.11
C ASN A 105 5.37 15.29 28.57
N GLN A 106 5.24 15.52 27.26
CA GLN A 106 5.57 16.81 26.62
C GLN A 106 4.58 17.93 26.95
N SER A 107 3.33 17.58 27.27
CA SER A 107 2.27 18.54 27.62
C SER A 107 1.61 18.15 28.94
N LYS A 108 1.27 19.12 29.78
CA LYS A 108 0.76 18.88 31.14
C LYS A 108 -0.76 18.73 31.21
N ASN A 109 -1.49 19.22 30.20
CA ASN A 109 -2.95 19.21 30.20
C ASN A 109 -3.50 18.60 28.90
N SER A 110 -4.77 18.18 28.95
CA SER A 110 -5.46 17.54 27.83
C SER A 110 -5.71 18.48 26.65
N HIS A 111 -5.89 19.79 26.89
CA HIS A 111 -6.13 20.77 25.84
C HIS A 111 -4.94 20.90 24.89
N ASP A 112 -3.74 21.06 25.44
CA ASP A 112 -2.50 21.15 24.65
C ASP A 112 -2.24 19.85 23.89
N LYS A 113 -2.52 18.70 24.52
CA LYS A 113 -2.42 17.38 23.90
C LYS A 113 -3.38 17.23 22.73
N SER A 114 -4.65 17.65 22.86
CA SER A 114 -5.62 17.65 21.75
C SER A 114 -5.15 18.53 20.58
N LYS A 115 -4.59 19.70 20.87
CA LYS A 115 -4.06 20.60 19.84
C LYS A 115 -2.85 20.00 19.12
N GLN A 116 -1.95 19.36 19.86
CA GLN A 116 -0.82 18.63 19.30
C GLN A 116 -1.30 17.46 18.42
N LEU A 117 -2.28 16.69 18.91
CA LEU A 117 -2.86 15.57 18.18
C LEU A 117 -3.40 15.98 16.82
N GLN A 118 -4.23 17.04 16.77
CA GLN A 118 -4.79 17.56 15.51
C GLN A 118 -3.72 17.91 14.46
N GLN A 119 -2.55 18.37 14.90
CA GLN A 119 -1.44 18.67 13.99
C GLN A 119 -0.75 17.40 13.49
N LEU A 120 -0.58 16.41 14.38
CA LEU A 120 0.15 15.18 14.08
C LEU A 120 -0.66 14.19 13.24
N GLU A 121 -1.96 14.03 13.53
CA GLU A 121 -2.82 13.01 12.91
C GLU A 121 -3.45 13.45 11.59
N SER A 122 -3.30 14.72 11.18
CA SER A 122 -3.87 15.18 9.91
C SER A 122 -3.32 14.41 8.72
N ASP A 123 -4.19 14.03 7.77
CA ASP A 123 -3.81 13.33 6.53
C ASP A 123 -2.63 14.02 5.83
N SER A 124 -2.63 15.35 5.78
CA SER A 124 -1.55 16.14 5.17
C SER A 124 -0.22 16.01 5.89
N ASN A 125 -0.22 15.96 7.23
CA ASN A 125 1.00 15.74 7.99
C ASN A 125 1.51 14.30 7.80
N LEU A 126 0.63 13.31 7.87
CA LEU A 126 0.98 11.90 7.70
C LEU A 126 1.48 11.61 6.28
N ALA A 127 0.90 12.23 5.25
CA ALA A 127 1.41 12.14 3.89
C ALA A 127 2.84 12.71 3.76
N LYS A 128 3.17 13.79 4.47
CA LYS A 128 4.56 14.30 4.52
C LYS A 128 5.50 13.34 5.25
N VAL A 129 5.01 12.63 6.27
CA VAL A 129 5.78 11.57 6.95
C VAL A 129 6.04 10.41 5.99
N PHE A 130 5.04 9.98 5.22
CA PHE A 130 5.20 8.97 4.17
C PHE A 130 6.32 9.34 3.20
N ASP A 131 6.23 10.54 2.61
CA ASP A 131 7.20 11.00 1.61
C ASP A 131 8.61 11.07 2.18
N ARG A 132 8.76 11.55 3.42
CA ARG A 132 10.04 11.60 4.13
C ARG A 132 10.62 10.21 4.39
N CYS A 133 9.81 9.30 4.92
CA CYS A 133 10.25 7.93 5.19
C CYS A 133 10.64 7.20 3.91
N LYS A 134 9.89 7.40 2.83
CA LYS A 134 10.24 6.82 1.52
C LYS A 134 11.56 7.38 0.99
N ALA A 135 11.76 8.70 1.06
CA ALA A 135 13.02 9.33 0.66
C ALA A 135 14.24 8.87 1.50
N GLN A 136 14.00 8.44 2.74
CA GLN A 136 15.01 7.85 3.62
C GLN A 136 15.26 6.35 3.36
N GLY A 137 14.63 5.75 2.35
CA GLY A 137 14.84 4.34 1.99
C GLY A 137 14.11 3.35 2.88
N ASN A 138 12.99 3.73 3.50
CA ASN A 138 12.19 2.81 4.29
C ASN A 138 11.67 1.64 3.42
N LEU A 139 12.12 0.42 3.74
CA LEU A 139 11.83 -0.79 2.98
C LEU A 139 10.34 -1.12 2.90
N GLU A 140 9.59 -0.89 3.98
CA GLU A 140 8.14 -1.15 4.03
C GLU A 140 7.35 -0.19 3.13
N LEU A 141 7.95 0.96 2.77
CA LEU A 141 7.37 1.95 1.88
C LEU A 141 7.93 1.87 0.44
N ALA A 142 8.91 1.00 0.19
CA ALA A 142 9.63 0.95 -1.08
C ALA A 142 8.73 0.56 -2.25
N ILE A 143 7.78 -0.36 -2.04
CA ILE A 143 6.87 -0.88 -3.08
C ILE A 143 5.83 0.13 -3.58
N TRP A 144 5.57 1.19 -2.81
CA TRP A 144 4.52 2.16 -3.12
C TRP A 144 5.03 3.26 -4.06
N GLY A 145 4.25 3.61 -5.06
CA GLY A 145 4.54 4.71 -5.97
C GLY A 145 4.23 6.08 -5.35
N THR A 146 4.62 7.13 -6.07
CA THR A 146 4.46 8.52 -5.62
C THR A 146 3.07 9.09 -5.91
N ASN A 147 2.30 8.46 -6.81
CA ASN A 147 0.98 8.95 -7.27
C ASN A 147 -0.18 8.49 -6.37
N LEU A 148 0.08 8.21 -5.09
CA LEU A 148 -0.96 7.93 -4.10
C LEU A 148 -1.61 9.25 -3.64
N SER A 149 -2.91 9.19 -3.35
CA SER A 149 -3.62 10.32 -2.71
C SER A 149 -3.10 10.58 -1.30
N GLU A 150 -3.30 11.79 -0.81
CA GLU A 150 -2.92 12.20 0.56
C GLU A 150 -3.47 11.21 1.60
N LYS A 151 -4.77 10.89 1.51
CA LYS A 151 -5.43 9.91 2.37
C LYS A 151 -4.76 8.53 2.33
N ARG A 152 -4.44 8.00 1.14
CA ARG A 152 -3.79 6.69 1.02
C ARG A 152 -2.40 6.69 1.64
N LYS A 153 -1.63 7.79 1.49
CA LYS A 153 -0.32 7.93 2.16
C LYS A 153 -0.47 7.97 3.68
N ALA A 154 -1.46 8.69 4.19
CA ALA A 154 -1.75 8.75 5.62
C ALA A 154 -2.09 7.36 6.19
N THR A 155 -3.03 6.65 5.56
CA THR A 155 -3.41 5.27 5.93
C THR A 155 -2.20 4.34 5.97
N LEU A 156 -1.29 4.42 4.98
CA LEU A 156 -0.08 3.61 4.97
C LEU A 156 0.87 3.92 6.13
N VAL A 157 0.98 5.19 6.54
CA VAL A 157 1.80 5.58 7.71
C VAL A 157 1.18 5.08 9.00
N GLU A 158 -0.13 5.17 9.16
CA GLU A 158 -0.82 4.64 10.34
C GLU A 158 -0.63 3.12 10.44
N ALA A 159 -0.84 2.37 9.35
CA ALA A 159 -0.61 0.93 9.32
C ALA A 159 0.86 0.58 9.62
N LEU A 160 1.80 1.35 9.08
CA LEU A 160 3.23 1.21 9.36
C LEU A 160 3.54 1.39 10.87
N LEU A 161 2.94 2.39 11.52
CA LEU A 161 3.12 2.63 12.95
C LEU A 161 2.57 1.47 13.77
N TRP A 162 1.40 0.96 13.41
CA TRP A 162 0.83 -0.23 14.04
C TRP A 162 1.76 -1.44 13.95
N ARG A 163 2.23 -1.77 12.74
CA ARG A 163 3.13 -2.92 12.51
C ARG A 163 4.42 -2.82 13.33
N ARG A 164 4.95 -1.60 13.52
CA ARG A 164 6.20 -1.36 14.24
C ARG A 164 6.07 -1.38 15.75
N PHE A 165 4.97 -0.84 16.28
CA PHE A 165 4.85 -0.51 17.70
C PHE A 165 3.78 -1.33 18.46
N SER A 166 2.89 -2.03 17.76
CA SER A 166 1.81 -2.81 18.40
C SER A 166 2.33 -3.78 19.46
N LYS A 167 3.36 -4.57 19.13
CA LYS A 167 3.95 -5.56 20.06
C LYS A 167 4.52 -4.93 21.34
N GLN A 168 5.00 -3.70 21.27
CA GLN A 168 5.58 -2.98 22.41
C GLN A 168 4.49 -2.37 23.30
N VAL A 169 3.35 -1.99 22.71
CA VAL A 169 2.19 -1.45 23.45
C VAL A 169 1.44 -2.58 24.16
N PHE A 170 1.34 -3.76 23.54
CA PHE A 170 0.79 -4.95 24.18
C PHE A 170 1.79 -5.58 25.16
N THR A 171 1.92 -4.97 26.34
CA THR A 171 2.62 -5.58 27.49
C THR A 171 1.77 -6.72 28.09
N THR A 172 2.39 -7.63 28.85
CA THR A 172 1.75 -8.85 29.37
C THR A 172 0.44 -8.61 30.14
N ASN A 173 0.28 -7.45 30.78
CA ASN A 173 -0.91 -7.12 31.57
C ASN A 173 -1.88 -6.16 30.86
N ALA A 174 -1.48 -5.55 29.73
CA ALA A 174 -2.33 -4.58 29.03
C ALA A 174 -3.66 -5.17 28.54
N PRO A 175 -3.73 -6.41 28.00
CA PRO A 175 -5.00 -6.99 27.57
C PRO A 175 -6.02 -7.12 28.71
N MET A 176 -5.58 -7.55 29.90
CA MET A 176 -6.47 -7.74 31.06
C MET A 176 -7.05 -6.41 31.56
N GLU A 177 -6.23 -5.37 31.67
CA GLU A 177 -6.70 -4.03 32.09
C GLU A 177 -7.63 -3.40 31.04
N LEU A 178 -7.39 -3.65 29.75
CA LEU A 178 -8.27 -3.21 28.67
C LEU A 178 -9.62 -3.94 28.69
N GLU A 179 -9.65 -5.23 29.01
CA GLU A 179 -10.91 -5.99 29.19
C GLU A 179 -11.74 -5.44 30.36
N ILE A 180 -11.10 -5.10 31.48
CA ILE A 180 -11.77 -4.47 32.63
C ILE A 180 -12.37 -3.12 32.22
N LEU A 181 -11.60 -2.27 31.52
CA LEU A 181 -12.09 -1.00 30.99
C LEU A 181 -13.29 -1.19 30.07
N LEU A 182 -13.23 -2.14 29.12
CA LEU A 182 -14.34 -2.43 28.21
C LEU A 182 -15.59 -2.90 28.95
N SER A 183 -15.44 -3.78 29.93
CA SER A 183 -16.57 -4.25 30.75
C SER A 183 -17.25 -3.11 31.52
N THR A 184 -16.46 -2.11 31.96
CA THR A 184 -16.96 -0.92 32.65
C THR A 184 -17.78 -0.01 31.72
N LEU A 185 -17.48 0.02 30.42
CA LEU A 185 -18.22 0.82 29.44
C LEU A 185 -19.52 0.15 28.96
N GLN A 186 -19.65 -1.16 29.18
CA GLN A 186 -20.80 -1.96 28.74
C GLN A 186 -21.86 -2.15 29.83
N SER A 187 -21.54 -1.82 31.09
CA SER A 187 -22.44 -1.80 32.24
C SER A 187 -23.21 -0.48 32.36
#